data_AF-A0A4Y2AVG3-F1
#
_entry.id   AF-A0A4Y2AVG3-F1
#
_cell.length_a   1.000
_cell.length_b   1.000
_cell.length_c   1.000
_cell.angle_alpha   90.00
_cell.angle_beta   90.00
_cell.angle_gamma   90.00
#
_symmetry.space_group_name_H-M   'P 1'
#
loop_
_entity.id
_entity.type
_entity.pdbx_description
1 polymer ?
#
loop_
_entity_poly.entity_id
_entity_poly.type
_entity_poly.pdbx_seq_one_letter_code
_entity_poly.pdbx_strand_id
1 'polypeptide(L)'
;MDQWATILFTDESRFSLNTDSRRTFIWREPGTRYIPSNAHKIDHYGRGGLMVWLGIMLDGRTPLHVFEGGTVTGVRCKDEILEPYVRLFRGAVGPEFILMDDNARPHRALLVNEFLESEDIRRMDWPARFPEHNPIEQVGDALGRAIATRNPLREPSRK
;
A
#
# COMPACT_ATOMS: atom_id res chain seq x y z
N MET A 1 -11.41 10.37 -24.80
CA MET A 1 -11.63 10.12 -23.35
C MET A 1 -10.74 8.97 -22.86
N ASP A 2 -9.70 8.60 -23.62
CA ASP A 2 -9.11 7.25 -23.59
C ASP A 2 -7.75 7.18 -22.89
N GLN A 3 -7.25 8.33 -22.42
CA GLN A 3 -5.94 8.40 -21.75
C GLN A 3 -5.90 7.61 -20.43
N TRP A 4 -7.02 7.48 -19.73
CA TRP A 4 -7.08 6.77 -18.45
C TRP A 4 -6.93 5.25 -18.59
N ALA A 5 -7.17 4.69 -19.78
CA ALA A 5 -7.06 3.26 -20.02
C ALA A 5 -5.60 2.77 -20.02
N THR A 6 -4.64 3.65 -20.27
CA THR A 6 -3.21 3.31 -20.37
C THR A 6 -2.40 3.69 -19.13
N ILE A 7 -3.07 4.19 -18.08
CA ILE A 7 -2.45 4.59 -16.81
C ILE A 7 -2.54 3.44 -15.81
N LEU A 8 -1.39 2.99 -15.32
CA LEU A 8 -1.30 2.09 -14.17
C LEU A 8 -1.18 2.92 -12.90
N PHE A 9 -2.23 2.91 -12.09
CA PHE A 9 -2.26 3.52 -10.76
C PHE A 9 -1.65 2.59 -9.74
N THR A 10 -0.68 3.08 -8.97
CA THR A 10 0.07 2.27 -8.00
C THR A 10 0.19 2.98 -6.67
N ASP A 11 0.28 2.21 -5.59
CA ASP A 11 0.53 2.70 -4.23
C ASP A 11 0.98 1.57 -3.29
N GLU A 12 1.56 1.96 -2.16
CA GLU A 12 1.91 1.10 -1.04
C GLU A 12 0.96 1.27 0.16
N SER A 13 0.13 0.26 0.39
CA SER A 13 -0.77 0.21 1.53
C SER A 13 -0.23 -0.69 2.65
N ARG A 14 -0.35 -0.23 3.90
CA ARG A 14 0.01 -1.01 5.09
C ARG A 14 -1.23 -1.63 5.74
N PHE A 15 -1.29 -2.96 5.81
CA PHE A 15 -2.36 -3.69 6.49
C PHE A 15 -1.89 -4.30 7.80
N SER A 16 -2.51 -3.96 8.92
CA SER A 16 -2.22 -4.56 10.22
C SER A 16 -3.30 -5.55 10.64
N LEU A 17 -2.89 -6.69 11.21
CA LEU A 17 -3.81 -7.65 11.85
C LEU A 17 -4.32 -7.13 13.20
N ASN A 18 -3.55 -6.23 13.81
CA ASN A 18 -4.02 -5.47 14.97
C ASN A 18 -4.79 -4.25 14.45
N THR A 19 -6.10 -4.40 14.28
CA THR A 19 -6.97 -3.24 14.05
C THR A 19 -7.08 -2.46 15.35
N ASP A 20 -6.20 -1.47 15.54
CA ASP A 20 -6.33 -0.48 16.62
C ASP A 20 -7.53 0.47 16.39
N SER A 21 -8.22 0.35 15.24
CA SER A 21 -9.35 1.20 14.85
C SER A 21 -10.70 0.77 15.41
N ARG A 22 -10.81 -0.39 16.07
CA ARG A 22 -12.06 -0.72 16.76
C ARG A 22 -12.18 0.18 17.98
N ARG A 23 -12.99 1.24 17.88
CA ARG A 23 -13.54 1.93 19.05
C ARG A 23 -14.26 0.89 19.91
N THR A 24 -13.56 0.40 20.92
CA THR A 24 -14.10 -0.55 21.87
C THR A 24 -14.81 0.25 22.95
N PHE A 25 -16.14 0.21 22.97
CA PHE A 25 -16.92 0.84 24.02
C PHE A 25 -16.88 -0.05 25.27
N ILE A 26 -16.32 0.48 26.36
CA ILE A 26 -16.24 -0.20 27.66
C ILE A 26 -17.16 0.53 28.64
N TRP A 27 -18.18 -0.15 29.15
CA TRP A 27 -18.97 0.32 30.29
C TRP A 27 -18.19 0.06 31.59
N ARG A 28 -18.01 1.09 32.43
CA ARG A 28 -17.27 0.98 33.69
C ARG A 28 -17.79 1.96 34.74
N GLU A 29 -17.53 1.65 36.00
CA GLU A 29 -17.87 2.50 37.13
C GLU A 29 -17.03 3.79 37.16
N PRO A 30 -17.57 4.92 37.67
CA PRO A 30 -16.81 6.15 37.86
C PRO A 30 -15.55 5.91 38.71
N GLY A 31 -14.41 6.50 38.30
CA GLY A 31 -13.12 6.36 39.01
C GLY A 31 -12.27 5.15 38.61
N THR A 32 -12.83 4.14 37.92
CA THR A 32 -12.10 2.90 37.58
C THR A 32 -11.32 2.97 36.26
N ARG A 33 -10.94 4.20 35.83
CA ARG A 33 -10.45 4.46 34.46
C ARG A 33 -9.17 3.72 34.10
N TYR A 34 -8.27 3.56 35.05
CA TYR A 34 -6.91 3.05 34.82
C TYR A 34 -6.73 1.59 35.25
N ILE A 35 -7.80 0.91 35.67
CA ILE A 35 -7.74 -0.51 35.99
C ILE A 35 -7.44 -1.28 34.69
N PRO A 36 -6.51 -2.25 34.68
CA PRO A 36 -6.13 -2.99 33.47
C PRO A 36 -7.30 -3.66 32.73
N SER A 37 -8.36 -4.06 33.43
CA SER A 37 -9.58 -4.61 32.82
C SER A 37 -10.41 -3.58 32.03
N ASN A 38 -10.20 -2.29 32.31
CA ASN A 38 -10.97 -1.16 31.78
C ASN A 38 -10.13 -0.25 30.86
N ALA A 39 -8.88 -0.64 30.60
CA ALA A 39 -7.92 0.06 29.77
C ALA A 39 -7.45 -0.86 28.65
N HIS A 40 -7.76 -0.50 27.40
CA HIS A 40 -7.20 -1.18 26.25
C HIS A 40 -5.86 -0.51 25.92
N LYS A 41 -4.77 -1.28 25.88
CA LYS A 41 -3.48 -0.77 25.39
C LYS A 41 -3.62 -0.49 23.90
N ILE A 42 -3.44 0.77 23.51
CA ILE A 42 -3.32 1.18 22.11
C ILE A 42 -1.84 0.98 21.76
N ASP A 43 -1.56 0.15 20.76
CA ASP A 43 -0.19 -0.16 20.36
C ASP A 43 0.13 0.64 19.09
N HIS A 44 0.48 1.90 19.30
CA HIS A 44 0.74 2.84 18.20
C HIS A 44 1.90 2.40 17.28
N TYR A 45 2.77 1.46 17.70
CA TYR A 45 4.00 1.12 16.96
C TYR A 45 4.44 -0.36 17.01
N GLY A 46 3.74 -1.25 17.69
CA GLY A 46 4.35 -2.50 18.19
C GLY A 46 3.91 -3.85 17.62
N ARG A 47 3.17 -3.94 16.51
CA ARG A 47 2.95 -5.28 15.90
C ARG A 47 2.62 -5.29 14.40
N GLY A 48 3.52 -5.92 13.64
CA GLY A 48 3.31 -6.55 12.32
C GLY A 48 2.21 -5.96 11.45
N GLY A 49 2.57 -4.97 10.64
CA GLY A 49 1.81 -4.59 9.46
C GLY A 49 2.51 -5.15 8.23
N LEU A 50 1.73 -5.70 7.30
CA LEU A 50 2.22 -6.09 5.99
C LEU A 50 2.20 -4.85 5.09
N MET A 51 3.38 -4.47 4.59
CA MET A 51 3.45 -3.46 3.54
C MET A 51 3.19 -4.14 2.21
N VAL A 52 2.16 -3.70 1.51
CA VAL A 52 1.70 -4.31 0.26
C VAL A 52 1.71 -3.27 -0.84
N TRP A 53 2.34 -3.58 -1.96
CA TRP A 53 2.22 -2.81 -3.18
C TRP A 53 1.10 -3.37 -4.06
N LEU A 54 0.32 -2.47 -4.65
CA LEU A 54 -0.77 -2.81 -5.55
C LEU A 54 -0.81 -1.87 -6.75
N GLY A 55 -1.20 -2.41 -7.90
CA GLY A 55 -1.42 -1.64 -9.12
C GLY A 55 -2.77 -1.98 -9.77
N ILE A 56 -3.49 -0.97 -10.27
CA ILE A 56 -4.73 -1.13 -11.04
C ILE A 56 -4.67 -0.30 -12.33
N MET A 57 -5.30 -0.85 -13.36
CA MET A 57 -5.53 -0.20 -14.66
C MET A 57 -6.99 -0.45 -15.05
N LEU A 58 -7.51 0.24 -16.06
CA LEU A 58 -8.92 0.12 -16.44
C LEU A 58 -9.32 -1.33 -16.82
N ASP A 59 -8.41 -2.04 -17.48
CA ASP A 59 -8.62 -3.39 -18.02
C ASP A 59 -7.91 -4.49 -17.20
N GLY A 60 -7.32 -4.15 -16.06
CA GLY A 60 -6.50 -5.10 -15.32
C GLY A 60 -6.02 -4.65 -13.96
N ARG A 61 -5.29 -5.55 -13.30
CA ARG A 61 -4.62 -5.28 -12.02
C ARG A 61 -3.35 -6.10 -11.91
N THR A 62 -2.42 -5.63 -11.11
CA THR A 62 -1.23 -6.41 -10.76
C THR A 62 -1.58 -7.47 -9.71
N PRO A 63 -0.75 -8.51 -9.57
CA PRO A 63 -0.64 -9.24 -8.31
C PRO A 63 -0.33 -8.27 -7.16
N LEU A 64 -0.77 -8.62 -5.94
CA LEU A 64 -0.38 -7.90 -4.74
C LEU A 64 1.04 -8.34 -4.37
N HIS A 65 1.97 -7.39 -4.26
CA HIS A 65 3.34 -7.67 -3.82
C HIS A 65 3.50 -7.35 -2.34
N VAL A 66 4.08 -8.28 -1.59
CA VAL A 66 4.28 -8.15 -0.15
C VAL A 66 5.74 -7.84 0.12
N PHE A 67 6.03 -6.67 0.68
CA PHE A 67 7.38 -6.35 1.12
C PHE A 67 7.68 -7.00 2.47
N GLU A 68 8.42 -8.12 2.45
CA GLU A 68 8.95 -8.72 3.67
C GLU A 68 9.79 -7.70 4.45
N GLY A 69 9.61 -7.61 5.78
CA GLY A 69 10.28 -6.62 6.62
C GLY A 69 9.75 -5.18 6.51
N GLY A 70 8.74 -4.93 5.66
CA GLY A 70 7.91 -3.72 5.68
C GLY A 70 8.57 -2.40 5.24
N THR A 71 9.83 -2.43 4.77
CA THR A 71 10.57 -1.24 4.32
C THR A 71 10.68 -1.20 2.82
N VAL A 72 10.24 -0.11 2.19
CA VAL A 72 10.36 0.12 0.75
C VAL A 72 11.56 1.02 0.51
N THR A 73 12.56 0.53 -0.22
CA THR A 73 13.74 1.29 -0.63
C THR A 73 13.72 1.45 -2.15
N GLY A 74 14.53 2.38 -2.70
CA GLY A 74 14.62 2.53 -4.15
C GLY A 74 15.02 1.22 -4.84
N VAL A 75 15.98 0.49 -4.28
CA VAL A 75 16.42 -0.83 -4.78
C VAL A 75 15.26 -1.81 -4.84
N ARG A 76 14.47 -1.93 -3.75
CA ARG A 76 13.31 -2.82 -3.71
C ARG A 76 12.20 -2.36 -4.67
N CYS A 77 11.99 -1.07 -4.81
CA CYS A 77 11.06 -0.53 -5.80
C CYS A 77 11.48 -0.98 -7.21
N LYS A 78 12.74 -0.84 -7.58
CA LYS A 78 13.20 -1.32 -8.89
C LYS A 78 13.08 -2.84 -9.02
N ASP A 79 13.73 -3.60 -8.14
CA ASP A 79 13.98 -5.03 -8.32
C ASP A 79 12.75 -5.89 -7.98
N GLU A 80 11.93 -5.47 -7.02
CA GLU A 80 10.75 -6.21 -6.60
C GLU A 80 9.45 -5.70 -7.25
N ILE A 81 9.41 -4.45 -7.76
CA ILE A 81 8.19 -3.87 -8.33
C ILE A 81 8.32 -3.55 -9.81
N LEU A 82 9.23 -2.66 -10.18
CA LEU A 82 9.26 -2.09 -11.53
C LEU A 82 9.68 -3.13 -12.57
N GLU A 83 10.75 -3.87 -12.30
CA GLU A 83 11.26 -4.90 -13.20
C GLU A 83 10.30 -6.08 -13.38
N PRO A 84 9.73 -6.69 -12.32
CA PRO A 84 8.85 -7.85 -12.48
C PRO A 84 7.41 -7.50 -12.89
N TYR A 85 6.87 -6.35 -12.48
CA TYR A 85 5.46 -6.02 -12.73
C TYR A 85 5.30 -4.89 -13.74
N VAL A 86 5.82 -3.69 -13.47
CA VAL A 86 5.54 -2.50 -14.30
C VAL A 86 6.03 -2.68 -15.73
N ARG A 87 7.20 -3.30 -15.91
CA ARG A 87 7.76 -3.63 -17.23
C ARG A 87 6.83 -4.48 -18.08
N LEU A 88 6.12 -5.45 -17.48
CA LEU A 88 5.17 -6.31 -18.19
C LEU A 88 4.00 -5.49 -18.74
N PHE A 89 3.48 -4.56 -17.94
CA PHE A 89 2.40 -3.67 -18.37
C PHE A 89 2.88 -2.69 -19.45
N ARG A 90 4.10 -2.16 -19.34
CA ARG A 90 4.71 -1.35 -20.41
C ARG A 90 4.81 -2.13 -21.73
N GLY A 91 5.18 -3.40 -21.67
CA GLY A 91 5.26 -4.29 -22.84
C GLY A 91 3.90 -4.61 -23.45
N ALA A 92 2.86 -4.78 -22.62
CA ALA A 92 1.51 -5.09 -23.07
C ALA A 92 0.77 -3.87 -23.65
N VAL A 93 0.88 -2.71 -23.02
CA VAL A 93 0.18 -1.47 -23.42
C VAL A 93 0.93 -0.73 -24.53
N GLY A 94 2.26 -0.82 -24.56
CA GLY A 94 3.07 -0.11 -25.54
C GLY A 94 3.33 1.36 -25.17
N PRO A 95 3.76 2.21 -26.13
CA PRO A 95 4.27 3.57 -25.87
C PRO A 95 3.31 4.51 -25.13
N GLU A 96 2.02 4.22 -25.18
CA GLU A 96 0.98 4.98 -24.47
C GLU A 96 0.88 4.66 -22.97
N PHE A 97 1.65 3.68 -22.50
CA PHE A 97 1.72 3.34 -21.08
C PHE A 97 2.24 4.50 -20.24
N ILE A 98 1.55 4.76 -19.14
CA ILE A 98 1.94 5.76 -18.15
C ILE A 98 1.89 5.10 -16.77
N LEU A 99 2.99 5.21 -16.04
CA LEU A 99 3.05 4.84 -14.62
C LEU A 99 2.57 6.02 -13.77
N MET A 100 1.62 5.78 -12.88
CA MET A 100 1.24 6.71 -11.82
C MET A 100 1.69 6.14 -10.47
N ASP A 101 2.61 6.87 -9.82
CA ASP A 101 3.11 6.61 -8.48
C ASP A 101 2.92 7.83 -7.59
N ASP A 102 3.03 7.65 -6.28
CA ASP A 102 3.17 8.78 -5.37
C ASP A 102 4.62 9.33 -5.43
N ASN A 103 4.80 10.60 -5.12
CA ASN A 103 6.12 11.23 -5.19
C ASN A 103 7.02 10.83 -3.99
N ALA A 104 6.87 9.61 -3.46
CA ALA A 104 7.67 9.12 -2.33
C ALA A 104 9.14 8.96 -2.69
N ARG A 105 9.99 9.04 -1.67
CA ARG A 105 11.46 9.01 -1.82
C ARG A 105 11.98 7.77 -2.57
N PRO A 106 11.48 6.54 -2.33
CA PRO A 106 11.92 5.36 -3.08
C PRO A 106 11.68 5.47 -4.59
N HIS A 107 10.50 5.98 -4.99
CA HIS A 107 10.13 6.17 -6.40
C HIS A 107 10.96 7.25 -7.09
N ARG A 108 11.53 8.17 -6.32
CA ARG A 108 12.39 9.26 -6.83
C ARG A 108 13.88 8.99 -6.67
N ALA A 109 14.26 7.77 -6.29
CA ALA A 109 15.67 7.36 -6.27
C ALA A 109 16.27 7.40 -7.68
N LEU A 110 17.57 7.73 -7.78
CA LEU A 110 18.27 7.83 -9.06
C LEU A 110 18.14 6.53 -9.88
N LEU A 111 18.41 5.38 -9.25
CA LEU A 111 18.33 4.06 -9.89
C LEU A 111 16.92 3.72 -10.41
N VAL A 112 15.87 4.28 -9.80
CA VAL A 112 14.50 4.10 -10.25
C VAL A 112 14.24 4.96 -11.49
N ASN A 113 14.67 6.22 -11.48
CA ASN A 113 14.54 7.09 -12.66
C ASN A 113 15.33 6.55 -13.85
N GLU A 114 16.57 6.10 -13.64
CA GLU A 114 17.40 5.47 -14.68
C GLU A 114 16.72 4.23 -15.28
N PHE A 115 16.08 3.40 -14.44
CA PHE A 115 15.33 2.24 -14.92
C PHE A 115 14.14 2.66 -15.79
N LEU A 116 13.31 3.61 -15.33
CA LEU A 116 12.16 4.08 -16.08
C LEU A 116 12.57 4.70 -17.43
N GLU A 117 13.65 5.47 -17.45
CA GLU A 117 14.22 6.01 -18.69
C GLU A 117 14.70 4.90 -19.63
N SER A 118 15.39 3.88 -19.11
CA SER A 118 15.89 2.77 -19.93
C SER A 118 14.79 1.90 -20.56
N GLU A 119 13.64 1.79 -19.90
CA GLU A 119 12.48 1.03 -20.36
C GLU A 119 11.45 1.91 -21.11
N ASP A 120 11.77 3.19 -21.36
CA ASP A 120 10.89 4.17 -22.00
C ASP A 120 9.50 4.23 -21.33
N ILE A 121 9.51 4.28 -19.99
CA ILE A 121 8.30 4.35 -19.17
C ILE A 121 8.07 5.80 -18.76
N ARG A 122 6.99 6.38 -19.29
CA ARG A 122 6.55 7.71 -18.88
C ARG A 122 5.90 7.64 -17.51
N ARG A 123 6.26 8.58 -16.65
CA ARG A 123 5.60 8.80 -15.36
C ARG A 123 4.59 9.93 -15.48
N MET A 124 3.44 9.78 -14.84
CA MET A 124 2.45 10.85 -14.72
C MET A 124 2.98 11.96 -13.81
N ASP A 125 2.81 13.21 -14.23
CA ASP A 125 3.03 14.36 -13.36
C ASP A 125 1.90 14.40 -12.31
N TRP A 126 2.22 13.95 -11.10
CA TRP A 126 1.30 13.96 -9.97
C TRP A 126 1.75 14.92 -8.88
N PRO A 127 0.88 15.83 -8.42
CA PRO A 127 1.25 16.77 -7.37
C PRO A 127 1.47 16.02 -6.04
N ALA A 128 2.55 16.38 -5.35
CA ALA A 128 2.84 15.79 -4.04
C ALA A 128 1.71 16.13 -3.04
N ARG A 129 1.28 15.14 -2.24
CA ARG A 129 0.28 15.26 -1.16
C ARG A 129 -1.20 15.29 -1.60
N PHE A 130 -1.53 14.69 -2.74
CA PHE A 130 -2.93 14.43 -3.13
C PHE A 130 -3.24 12.93 -3.16
N PRO A 131 -3.16 12.21 -2.02
CA PRO A 131 -3.49 10.79 -1.97
C PRO A 131 -4.97 10.56 -2.31
N GLU A 132 -5.89 11.44 -1.88
CA GLU A 132 -7.34 11.27 -2.11
C GLU A 132 -7.76 11.20 -3.58
N HIS A 133 -6.89 11.60 -4.52
CA HIS A 133 -7.17 11.59 -5.95
C HIS A 133 -6.64 10.34 -6.68
N ASN A 134 -5.95 9.43 -5.99
CA ASN A 134 -5.50 8.17 -6.56
C ASN A 134 -6.58 7.08 -6.40
N PRO A 135 -7.17 6.54 -7.50
CA PRO A 135 -8.19 5.50 -7.41
C PRO A 135 -7.75 4.24 -6.64
N ILE A 136 -6.44 3.96 -6.59
CA ILE A 136 -5.88 2.81 -5.87
C ILE A 136 -6.15 2.86 -4.36
N GLU A 137 -6.23 4.06 -3.78
CA GLU A 137 -6.48 4.26 -2.35
C GLU A 137 -7.85 3.71 -1.97
N GLN A 138 -8.86 3.91 -2.83
CA GLN A 138 -10.20 3.36 -2.62
C GLN A 138 -10.20 1.83 -2.68
N VAL A 139 -9.35 1.24 -3.53
CA VAL A 139 -9.16 -0.22 -3.62
C VAL A 139 -8.43 -0.75 -2.40
N GLY A 140 -7.38 -0.07 -1.94
CA GLY A 140 -6.66 -0.37 -0.70
C GLY A 140 -7.58 -0.34 0.52
N ASP A 141 -8.43 0.68 0.62
CA ASP A 141 -9.46 0.82 1.64
C ASP A 141 -10.48 -0.33 1.63
N ALA A 142 -10.99 -0.70 0.45
CA ALA A 142 -11.91 -1.81 0.30
C ALA A 142 -11.25 -3.14 0.71
N LEU A 143 -9.99 -3.35 0.32
CA LEU A 143 -9.20 -4.51 0.71
C LEU A 143 -9.00 -4.56 2.23
N GLY A 144 -8.67 -3.43 2.86
CA GLY A 144 -8.51 -3.32 4.31
C GLY A 144 -9.79 -3.69 5.08
N ARG A 145 -10.95 -3.20 4.62
CA ARG A 145 -12.26 -3.58 5.20
C ARG A 145 -12.57 -5.08 5.05
N ALA A 146 -12.25 -5.65 3.89
CA ALA A 146 -12.43 -7.09 3.65
C ALA A 146 -11.55 -7.94 4.58
N ILE A 147 -10.29 -7.56 4.77
CA ILE A 147 -9.36 -8.23 5.70
C ILE A 147 -9.88 -8.14 7.13
N ALA A 148 -10.33 -6.97 7.57
CA ALA A 148 -10.84 -6.75 8.94
C ALA A 148 -12.05 -7.65 9.28
N THR A 149 -12.84 -8.03 8.27
CA THR A 149 -14.01 -8.92 8.43
C THR A 149 -13.61 -10.38 8.62
N ARG A 150 -12.43 -10.80 8.14
CA ARG A 150 -11.99 -12.21 8.19
C ARG A 150 -11.51 -12.69 9.56
N ASN A 151 -11.41 -11.79 10.56
CA ASN A 151 -11.02 -12.06 11.94
C ASN A 151 -9.93 -13.16 12.09
N PRO A 152 -8.72 -12.95 11.53
CA PRO A 152 -7.68 -13.97 11.55
C PRO A 152 -7.32 -14.35 13.00
N LEU A 153 -7.32 -15.67 13.27
CA LEU A 153 -6.97 -16.22 14.58
C LEU A 153 -5.55 -15.77 14.98
N ARG A 154 -5.43 -15.31 16.22
CA ARG A 154 -4.14 -14.90 16.81
C ARG A 154 -3.29 -16.15 17.00
N GLU A 155 -2.11 -16.21 16.38
CA GLU A 155 -1.08 -17.11 16.90
C GLU A 155 -0.55 -16.55 18.23
N PRO A 156 -0.51 -17.35 19.31
CA PRO A 156 0.08 -16.92 20.55
C PRO A 156 1.57 -16.71 20.34
N SER A 157 2.04 -15.49 20.63
CA SER A 157 3.45 -15.13 20.61
C SER A 157 4.27 -16.16 21.39
N ARG A 158 5.21 -16.84 20.71
CA ARG A 158 6.25 -17.63 21.37
C ARG A 158 7.02 -16.68 22.31
N LYS A 159 6.96 -17.00 23.61
CA LYS A 159 7.78 -16.40 24.65
C LYS A 159 9.22 -16.86 24.52
#